data_AF-A0A1X0IIJ0-F1
#
_entry.id   AF-A0A1X0IIJ0-F1
#
_cell.length_a   1.000
_cell.length_b   1.000
_cell.length_c   1.000
_cell.angle_alpha   90.00
_cell.angle_beta   90.00
_cell.angle_gamma   90.00
#
_symmetry.space_group_name_H-M   'P 1'
#
loop_
_entity.id
_entity.type
_entity.pdbx_description
1 polymer ?
#
loop_
_entity_poly.entity_id
_entity_poly.type
_entity_poly.pdbx_seq_one_letter_code
_entity_poly.pdbx_strand_id
1 'polypeptide(L)'
;MAGYVNSVALLVWVFPVGNLTALTTRVGMHASNPLLDSGRMIAVIVGGFLVGVMGAGAVLASQHAHTGPRHGAVLLAEAALLIAAAGIEHPLIRAPLAAAACGLQNGMTSGFPGMAVRTTHFTGTLTDLGLLLARGYRHGVDRWRAAVLTATVALFVAGAAIGVIVGGRIGDHALLPAAAVCAAIAGANVLHDRRRRALTQGAMSTPAIRRPGAT
;
A
#
# COMPACT_ATOMS: atom_id res chain seq x y z
N MET A 1 4.85 -4.32 -1.86
CA MET A 1 5.44 -3.39 -0.87
C MET A 1 5.09 -3.78 0.55
N ALA A 2 3.81 -3.86 0.91
CA ALA A 2 3.37 -4.27 2.26
C ALA A 2 4.16 -5.41 2.92
N GLY A 3 4.27 -6.58 2.30
CA GLY A 3 5.03 -7.71 2.87
C GLY A 3 6.51 -7.39 3.10
N TYR A 4 7.12 -6.69 2.14
CA TYR A 4 8.53 -6.26 2.18
C TYR A 4 8.80 -5.26 3.31
N VAL A 5 8.06 -4.15 3.35
CA VAL A 5 8.25 -3.10 4.39
C VAL A 5 7.97 -3.67 5.77
N ASN A 6 6.91 -4.48 5.90
CA ASN A 6 6.54 -5.08 7.19
C ASN A 6 7.58 -6.09 7.68
N SER A 7 8.21 -6.88 6.79
CA SER A 7 9.26 -7.81 7.19
C SER A 7 10.58 -7.13 7.51
N VAL A 8 10.95 -6.07 6.77
CA VAL A 8 12.10 -5.21 7.11
C VAL A 8 11.92 -4.61 8.51
N ALA A 9 10.77 -3.99 8.78
CA ALA A 9 10.48 -3.41 10.10
C ALA A 9 10.52 -4.46 11.22
N LEU A 10 9.94 -5.64 10.99
CA LEU A 10 9.97 -6.71 11.98
C LEU A 10 11.39 -7.24 12.24
N LEU A 11 12.20 -7.40 11.19
CA LEU A 11 13.58 -7.89 11.32
C LEU A 11 14.49 -6.87 12.00
N VAL A 12 14.43 -5.61 11.55
CA VAL A 12 15.37 -4.56 11.95
C VAL A 12 14.93 -3.87 13.24
N TRP A 13 13.64 -3.73 13.49
CA TRP A 13 13.10 -3.00 14.65
C TRP A 13 12.37 -3.87 15.65
N VAL A 14 12.17 -5.16 15.36
CA VAL A 14 11.41 -6.09 16.21
C VAL A 14 9.92 -5.71 16.32
N PHE A 15 9.46 -4.71 15.56
CA PHE A 15 8.06 -4.25 15.53
C PHE A 15 7.53 -4.22 14.09
N PRO A 16 6.43 -4.95 13.79
CA PRO A 16 5.80 -4.82 12.48
C PRO A 16 5.04 -3.49 12.40
N VAL A 17 5.09 -2.84 11.24
CA VAL A 17 4.40 -1.55 10.99
C VAL A 17 3.16 -1.68 10.11
N GLY A 18 2.99 -2.81 9.42
CA GLY A 18 1.81 -3.12 8.60
C GLY A 18 0.86 -4.14 9.21
N ASN A 19 1.34 -5.01 10.12
CA ASN A 19 0.53 -6.03 10.80
C ASN A 19 0.15 -5.57 12.22
N LEU A 20 -0.88 -4.74 12.32
CA LEU A 20 -1.33 -4.18 13.60
C LEU A 20 -1.94 -5.23 14.54
N THR A 21 -2.51 -6.32 14.02
CA THR A 21 -3.01 -7.43 14.85
C THR A 21 -1.85 -8.08 15.63
N ALA A 22 -0.77 -8.45 14.94
CA ALA A 22 0.40 -9.01 15.61
C ALA A 22 1.06 -8.00 16.58
N LEU A 23 1.10 -6.72 16.20
CA LEU A 23 1.62 -5.65 17.05
C LEU A 23 0.81 -5.50 18.35
N THR A 24 -0.52 -5.45 18.25
CA THR A 24 -1.42 -5.24 19.40
C THR A 24 -1.47 -6.45 20.32
N THR A 25 -1.34 -7.68 19.82
CA THR A 25 -1.18 -8.88 20.66
C THR A 25 0.03 -8.76 21.60
N ARG A 26 1.10 -8.05 21.18
CA ARG A 26 2.25 -7.83 22.06
C ARG A 26 1.95 -6.94 23.26
N VAL A 27 0.92 -6.08 23.20
CA VAL A 27 0.48 -5.29 24.38
C VAL A 27 0.08 -6.22 25.51
N GLY A 28 -0.68 -7.27 25.22
CA GLY A 28 -1.14 -8.26 26.21
C GLY A 28 0.00 -9.06 26.83
N MET A 29 1.08 -9.32 26.09
CA MET A 29 2.26 -10.03 26.59
C MET A 29 3.11 -9.20 27.55
N HIS A 30 3.06 -7.87 27.47
CA HIS A 30 3.80 -6.95 28.34
C HIS A 30 2.96 -6.40 29.50
N ALA A 31 1.63 -6.62 29.50
CA ALA A 31 0.76 -6.23 30.60
C ALA A 31 1.08 -6.98 31.92
N SER A 32 1.76 -8.13 31.84
CA SER A 32 2.25 -8.90 32.98
C SER A 32 3.66 -8.49 33.47
N ASN A 33 4.36 -7.57 32.79
CA ASN A 33 5.63 -6.98 33.25
C ASN A 33 5.81 -5.55 32.68
N PRO A 34 5.35 -4.51 33.40
CA PRO A 34 5.31 -3.14 32.90
C PRO A 34 6.69 -2.45 33.02
N LEU A 35 7.60 -2.77 32.10
CA LEU A 35 8.70 -1.86 31.75
C LEU A 35 8.24 -1.05 30.52
N LEU A 36 8.04 0.25 30.74
CA LEU A 36 7.16 1.20 30.04
C LEU A 36 7.50 1.58 28.57
N ASP A 37 8.30 0.82 27.83
CA ASP A 37 8.74 1.21 26.47
C ASP A 37 7.93 0.59 25.32
N SER A 38 7.44 -0.65 25.48
CA SER A 38 6.71 -1.36 24.41
C SER A 38 5.35 -0.74 24.08
N GLY A 39 4.61 -0.24 25.10
CA GLY A 39 3.28 0.34 24.89
C GLY A 39 3.30 1.65 24.10
N ARG A 40 4.29 2.51 24.39
CA ARG A 40 4.50 3.78 23.67
C ARG A 40 4.84 3.54 22.20
N MET A 41 5.72 2.58 21.92
CA MET A 41 6.06 2.19 20.54
C MET A 41 4.82 1.72 19.76
N ILE A 42 4.00 0.88 20.38
CA ILE A 42 2.77 0.37 19.76
C ILE A 42 1.80 1.52 19.48
N ALA A 43 1.62 2.44 20.43
CA ALA A 43 0.75 3.60 20.26
C ALA A 43 1.19 4.50 19.09
N VAL A 44 2.49 4.81 18.97
CA VAL A 44 2.96 5.64 17.86
C VAL A 44 2.84 4.92 16.52
N ILE A 45 3.09 3.61 16.44
CA ILE A 45 2.91 2.84 15.19
C ILE A 45 1.44 2.81 14.77
N VAL A 46 0.52 2.52 15.69
CA VAL A 46 -0.92 2.51 15.41
C VAL A 46 -1.40 3.90 14.99
N GLY A 47 -0.97 4.95 15.68
CA GLY A 47 -1.28 6.33 15.35
C GLY A 47 -0.76 6.73 13.97
N GLY A 48 0.51 6.41 13.67
CA GLY A 48 1.11 6.66 12.35
C GLY A 48 0.34 5.97 11.23
N PHE A 49 0.03 4.68 11.39
CA PHE A 49 -0.77 3.94 10.42
C PHE A 49 -2.14 4.57 10.19
N LEU A 50 -2.85 4.95 11.26
CA LEU A 50 -4.15 5.60 11.18
C LEU A 50 -4.07 6.93 10.42
N VAL A 51 -3.09 7.78 10.75
CA VAL A 51 -2.84 9.05 10.03
C VAL A 51 -2.58 8.80 8.56
N GLY A 52 -1.82 7.76 8.21
CA GLY A 52 -1.60 7.36 6.82
C GLY A 52 -2.90 6.98 6.09
N VAL A 53 -3.74 6.16 6.71
CA VAL A 53 -5.05 5.78 6.14
C VAL A 53 -5.96 7.00 5.95
N MET A 54 -6.02 7.89 6.96
CA MET A 54 -6.79 9.14 6.88
C MET A 54 -6.27 10.04 5.75
N GLY A 55 -4.95 10.15 5.59
CA GLY A 55 -4.32 10.92 4.51
C GLY A 55 -4.69 10.38 3.12
N ALA A 56 -4.60 9.07 2.91
CA ALA A 56 -5.02 8.45 1.65
C ALA A 56 -6.52 8.67 1.39
N GLY A 57 -7.36 8.52 2.42
CA GLY A 57 -8.79 8.79 2.34
C GLY A 57 -9.10 10.24 1.95
N ALA A 58 -8.48 11.21 2.60
CA ALA A 58 -8.67 12.64 2.31
C ALA A 58 -8.26 13.00 0.88
N VAL A 59 -7.15 12.45 0.39
CA VAL A 59 -6.67 12.70 -0.98
C VAL A 59 -7.56 12.02 -2.03
N LEU A 60 -8.11 10.85 -1.73
CA LEU A 60 -8.84 10.01 -2.70
C LEU A 60 -10.37 10.06 -2.58
N ALA A 61 -10.94 10.77 -1.61
CA ALA A 61 -12.38 10.79 -1.23
C ALA A 61 -13.40 11.01 -2.37
N SER A 62 -12.99 11.52 -3.53
CA SER A 62 -13.87 11.89 -4.66
C SER A 62 -13.56 11.13 -5.96
N GLN A 63 -12.74 10.08 -5.93
CA GLN A 63 -12.23 9.43 -7.15
C GLN A 63 -12.75 7.98 -7.30
N HIS A 64 -13.38 7.70 -8.43
CA HIS A 64 -13.70 6.35 -8.89
C HIS A 64 -12.60 5.77 -9.81
N ALA A 65 -11.56 6.56 -10.11
CA ALA A 65 -10.47 6.19 -11.02
C ALA A 65 -9.20 5.84 -10.25
N HIS A 66 -8.63 4.65 -10.50
CA HIS A 66 -7.48 4.08 -9.79
C HIS A 66 -6.11 4.55 -10.29
N THR A 67 -6.09 5.41 -11.31
CA THR A 67 -4.88 6.01 -11.87
C THR A 67 -5.13 7.49 -12.08
N GLY A 68 -4.13 8.31 -11.72
CA GLY A 68 -4.23 9.76 -11.86
C GLY A 68 -3.32 10.52 -10.91
N PRO A 69 -3.34 11.86 -10.98
CA PRO A 69 -2.41 12.71 -10.23
C PRO A 69 -2.49 12.54 -8.72
N ARG A 70 -3.70 12.31 -8.18
CA ARG A 70 -3.92 12.11 -6.73
C ARG A 70 -3.37 10.77 -6.23
N HIS A 71 -3.51 9.70 -7.00
CA HIS A 71 -2.86 8.41 -6.70
C HIS A 71 -1.32 8.56 -6.77
N GLY A 72 -0.82 9.30 -7.75
CA GLY A 72 0.60 9.68 -7.81
C GLY A 72 1.06 10.45 -6.58
N ALA A 73 0.26 11.40 -6.07
CA ALA A 73 0.58 12.15 -4.87
C ALA A 73 0.66 11.26 -3.61
N VAL A 74 -0.27 10.30 -3.46
CA VAL A 74 -0.23 9.32 -2.35
C VAL A 74 1.04 8.47 -2.42
N LEU A 75 1.40 7.96 -3.61
CA LEU A 75 2.63 7.18 -3.82
C LEU A 75 3.92 7.99 -3.55
N LEU A 76 3.94 9.28 -3.90
CA LEU A 76 5.08 10.16 -3.59
C LEU A 76 5.18 10.44 -2.09
N ALA A 77 4.04 10.64 -1.42
CA ALA A 77 4.00 10.80 0.04
C ALA A 77 4.48 9.51 0.74
N GLU A 78 4.04 8.34 0.27
CA GLU A 78 4.53 7.03 0.75
C GLU A 78 6.06 6.92 0.58
N ALA A 79 6.59 7.24 -0.60
CA ALA A 79 8.02 7.23 -0.85
C ALA A 79 8.79 8.17 0.07
N ALA A 80 8.31 9.41 0.26
CA ALA A 80 8.95 10.40 1.12
C ALA A 80 8.99 9.95 2.58
N LEU A 81 7.90 9.36 3.09
CA LEU A 81 7.84 8.82 4.46
C LEU A 81 8.81 7.64 4.64
N LEU A 82 8.93 6.75 3.65
CA LEU A 82 9.87 5.64 3.70
C LEU A 82 11.33 6.10 3.66
N ILE A 83 11.66 7.13 2.86
CA ILE A 83 12.99 7.75 2.85
C ILE A 83 13.29 8.39 4.20
N ALA A 84 12.34 9.15 4.76
CA ALA A 84 12.50 9.77 6.07
C ALA A 84 12.70 8.71 7.17
N ALA A 85 11.90 7.63 7.16
CA ALA A 85 12.04 6.53 8.11
C ALA A 85 13.40 5.81 7.99
N ALA A 86 13.97 5.72 6.79
CA ALA A 86 15.27 5.11 6.55
C ALA A 86 16.46 5.97 7.05
N GLY A 87 16.27 7.29 7.15
CA GLY A 87 17.31 8.24 7.54
C GLY A 87 17.26 8.70 9.00
N ILE A 88 16.23 8.31 9.76
CA ILE A 88 16.03 8.71 11.16
C ILE A 88 16.39 7.54 12.08
N GLU A 89 17.33 7.77 12.99
CA GLU A 89 17.76 6.75 13.96
C GLU A 89 16.77 6.56 15.11
N HIS A 90 16.09 7.62 15.54
CA HIS A 90 15.24 7.59 16.72
C HIS A 90 14.01 6.68 16.53
N PRO A 91 13.86 5.56 17.28
CA PRO A 91 12.84 4.55 17.02
C PRO A 91 11.40 5.08 17.06
N LEU A 92 11.10 5.95 18.03
CA LEU A 92 9.75 6.54 18.19
C LEU A 92 9.39 7.56 17.11
N ILE A 93 10.35 7.98 16.29
CA ILE A 93 10.11 8.89 15.16
C ILE A 93 10.09 8.10 13.85
N ARG A 94 11.04 7.19 13.63
CA ARG A 94 11.09 6.41 12.38
C ARG A 94 9.92 5.43 12.20
N ALA A 95 9.52 4.74 13.27
CA ALA A 95 8.48 3.72 13.22
C ALA A 95 7.10 4.25 12.80
N PRO A 96 6.57 5.37 13.37
CA PRO A 96 5.31 5.93 12.91
C PRO A 96 5.35 6.44 11.46
N LEU A 97 6.50 6.87 10.94
CA LEU A 97 6.63 7.28 9.53
C LEU A 97 6.47 6.10 8.57
N ALA A 98 7.16 4.98 8.85
CA ALA A 98 6.99 3.76 8.07
C ALA A 98 5.59 3.16 8.22
N ALA A 99 4.99 3.27 9.41
CA ALA A 99 3.60 2.87 9.64
C ALA A 99 2.61 3.75 8.85
N ALA A 100 2.83 5.06 8.81
CA ALA A 100 2.03 5.98 8.01
C ALA A 100 2.17 5.70 6.51
N ALA A 101 3.37 5.36 6.01
CA ALA A 101 3.57 4.89 4.64
C ALA A 101 2.73 3.63 4.35
N CYS A 102 2.77 2.63 5.23
CA CYS A 102 1.92 1.43 5.13
C CYS A 102 0.42 1.76 5.19
N GLY A 103 0.03 2.72 6.01
CA GLY A 103 -1.34 3.23 6.12
C GLY A 103 -1.82 3.88 4.82
N LEU A 104 -1.00 4.74 4.21
CA LEU A 104 -1.27 5.35 2.90
C LEU A 104 -1.46 4.27 1.83
N GLN A 105 -0.53 3.30 1.78
CA GLN A 105 -0.58 2.20 0.82
C GLN A 105 -1.89 1.41 0.93
N ASN A 106 -2.30 1.07 2.16
CA ASN A 106 -3.53 0.32 2.41
C ASN A 106 -4.80 1.14 2.17
N GLY A 107 -4.79 2.43 2.53
CA GLY A 107 -5.92 3.32 2.26
C GLY A 107 -6.16 3.46 0.75
N MET A 108 -5.08 3.65 -0.01
CA MET A 108 -5.12 3.73 -1.47
C MET A 108 -5.66 2.46 -2.13
N THR A 109 -5.24 1.27 -1.67
CA THR A 109 -5.71 0.00 -2.26
C THR A 109 -7.09 -0.44 -1.77
N SER A 110 -7.61 0.14 -0.69
CA SER A 110 -8.92 -0.25 -0.16
C SER A 110 -10.09 0.20 -1.06
N GLY A 111 -9.87 1.16 -1.96
CA GLY A 111 -10.89 1.69 -2.87
C GLY A 111 -11.15 0.85 -4.13
N PHE A 112 -10.60 -0.37 -4.25
CA PHE A 112 -10.78 -1.17 -5.47
C PHE A 112 -12.27 -1.52 -5.74
N PRO A 113 -12.77 -1.42 -7.00
CA PRO A 113 -14.18 -1.59 -7.30
C PRO A 113 -14.60 -3.04 -7.08
N GLY A 114 -15.73 -3.23 -6.38
CA GLY A 114 -16.29 -4.55 -6.12
C GLY A 114 -15.54 -5.40 -5.10
N MET A 115 -14.35 -4.97 -4.61
CA MET A 115 -13.62 -5.65 -3.54
C MET A 115 -12.62 -4.72 -2.84
N ALA A 116 -12.71 -4.61 -1.52
CA ALA A 116 -11.70 -3.91 -0.74
C ALA A 116 -10.41 -4.76 -0.67
N VAL A 117 -9.33 -4.29 -1.32
CA VAL A 117 -8.01 -4.96 -1.25
C VAL A 117 -7.13 -4.29 -0.21
N ARG A 118 -6.82 -5.02 0.87
CA ARG A 118 -5.97 -4.52 1.96
C ARG A 118 -4.67 -5.32 2.00
N THR A 119 -3.59 -4.72 1.52
CA THR A 119 -2.32 -5.44 1.29
C THR A 119 -1.64 -5.96 2.55
N THR A 120 -1.96 -5.43 3.74
CA THR A 120 -1.44 -5.95 5.01
C THR A 120 -2.41 -6.87 5.77
N HIS A 121 -3.67 -6.99 5.32
CA HIS A 121 -4.67 -7.88 5.94
C HIS A 121 -4.52 -9.30 5.38
N PHE A 122 -3.37 -9.92 5.63
CA PHE A 122 -3.02 -11.22 5.06
C PHE A 122 -4.02 -12.31 5.41
N THR A 123 -4.37 -12.45 6.70
CA THR A 123 -5.35 -13.44 7.19
C THR A 123 -6.71 -13.25 6.54
N GLY A 124 -7.23 -12.01 6.51
CA GLY A 124 -8.50 -11.69 5.86
C GLY A 124 -8.51 -12.02 4.36
N THR A 125 -7.43 -11.68 3.65
CA THR A 125 -7.28 -11.96 2.21
C THR A 125 -7.26 -13.47 1.96
N LEU A 126 -6.58 -14.25 2.81
CA LEU A 126 -6.55 -15.71 2.71
C LEU A 126 -7.92 -16.33 3.01
N THR A 127 -8.65 -15.82 4.00
CA THR A 127 -10.03 -16.24 4.30
C THR A 127 -10.96 -15.96 3.13
N ASP A 128 -10.91 -14.77 2.55
CA ASP A 128 -11.74 -14.39 1.40
C ASP A 128 -11.46 -15.29 0.19
N LEU A 129 -10.17 -15.59 -0.08
CA LEU A 129 -9.77 -16.49 -1.15
C LEU A 129 -10.29 -17.91 -0.91
N GLY A 130 -10.12 -18.43 0.31
CA GLY A 130 -10.61 -19.76 0.69
C GLY A 130 -12.13 -19.88 0.53
N LEU A 131 -12.88 -18.87 0.98
CA LEU A 131 -14.34 -18.83 0.83
C LEU A 131 -14.77 -18.73 -0.64
N LEU A 132 -14.05 -17.94 -1.46
CA LEU A 132 -14.33 -17.80 -2.89
C LEU A 132 -14.14 -19.12 -3.63
N LEU A 133 -13.03 -19.82 -3.37
CA LEU A 133 -12.74 -21.13 -3.96
C LEU A 133 -13.74 -22.19 -3.51
N ALA A 134 -14.06 -22.23 -2.21
CA ALA A 134 -15.02 -23.18 -1.65
C ALA A 134 -16.43 -23.00 -2.23
N ARG A 135 -16.94 -21.76 -2.32
CA ARG A 135 -18.25 -21.48 -2.90
C ARG A 135 -18.28 -21.70 -4.41
N GLY A 136 -17.16 -21.43 -5.08
CA GLY A 136 -17.04 -21.57 -6.52
C GLY A 136 -17.11 -23.01 -7.01
N TYR A 137 -16.91 -23.99 -6.14
CA TYR A 137 -17.18 -25.40 -6.44
C TYR A 137 -18.67 -25.67 -6.75
N ARG A 138 -19.60 -24.86 -6.21
CA ARG A 138 -21.06 -25.01 -6.46
C ARG A 138 -21.64 -23.96 -7.41
N HIS A 139 -21.09 -22.75 -7.45
CA HIS A 139 -21.72 -21.60 -8.14
C HIS A 139 -20.81 -20.93 -9.19
N GLY A 140 -19.63 -21.51 -9.47
CA GLY A 140 -18.60 -20.88 -10.31
C GLY A 140 -17.74 -19.88 -9.54
N VAL A 141 -16.47 -19.75 -9.94
CA VAL A 141 -15.49 -18.86 -9.31
C VAL A 141 -15.44 -17.55 -10.07
N ASP A 142 -15.55 -16.42 -9.35
CA ASP A 142 -15.11 -15.12 -9.86
C ASP A 142 -13.58 -15.15 -10.06
N ARG A 143 -13.17 -15.46 -11.29
CA ARG A 143 -11.76 -15.67 -11.64
C ARG A 143 -10.92 -14.40 -11.44
N TRP A 144 -11.52 -13.24 -11.66
CA TRP A 144 -10.83 -11.96 -11.47
C TRP A 144 -10.54 -11.72 -9.99
N ARG A 145 -11.56 -11.84 -9.14
CA ARG A 145 -11.39 -11.71 -7.69
C ARG A 145 -10.41 -12.74 -7.14
N ALA A 146 -10.49 -13.99 -7.60
CA ALA A 146 -9.57 -15.04 -7.22
C ALA A 146 -8.12 -14.71 -7.62
N ALA A 147 -7.91 -14.21 -8.84
CA ALA A 147 -6.59 -13.80 -9.32
C ALA A 147 -6.01 -12.65 -8.48
N VAL A 148 -6.81 -11.60 -8.19
CA VAL A 148 -6.37 -10.46 -7.37
C VAL A 148 -6.00 -10.89 -5.95
N LEU A 149 -6.81 -11.71 -5.29
CA LEU A 149 -6.53 -12.20 -3.93
C LEU A 149 -5.29 -13.12 -3.92
N THR A 150 -5.17 -14.03 -4.89
CA THR A 150 -4.01 -14.92 -5.04
C THR A 150 -2.73 -14.12 -5.29
N ALA A 151 -2.77 -13.15 -6.21
CA ALA A 151 -1.64 -12.27 -6.48
C ALA A 151 -1.27 -11.46 -5.24
N THR A 152 -2.24 -10.96 -4.48
CA THR A 152 -1.99 -10.23 -3.22
C THR A 152 -1.26 -11.09 -2.20
N VAL A 153 -1.70 -12.34 -2.00
CA VAL A 153 -1.04 -13.30 -1.09
C VAL A 153 0.38 -13.61 -1.58
N ALA A 154 0.54 -13.97 -2.85
CA ALA A 154 1.84 -14.34 -3.41
C ALA A 154 2.84 -13.18 -3.36
N LEU A 155 2.43 -11.97 -3.75
CA LEU A 155 3.27 -10.77 -3.71
C LEU A 155 3.61 -10.35 -2.27
N PHE A 156 2.70 -10.56 -1.32
CA PHE A 156 3.00 -10.33 0.09
C PHE A 156 4.11 -11.27 0.58
N VAL A 157 3.98 -12.58 0.33
CA VAL A 157 4.97 -13.59 0.75
C VAL A 157 6.31 -13.37 0.08
N ALA A 158 6.32 -13.18 -1.25
CA ALA A 158 7.54 -12.90 -2.00
C ALA A 158 8.20 -11.60 -1.52
N GLY A 159 7.42 -10.54 -1.34
CA GLY A 159 7.90 -9.28 -0.80
C GLY A 159 8.50 -9.45 0.60
N ALA A 160 7.85 -10.20 1.49
CA ALA A 160 8.33 -10.46 2.84
C ALA A 160 9.68 -11.20 2.82
N ALA A 161 9.82 -12.24 2.01
CA ALA A 161 11.06 -12.99 1.85
C ALA A 161 12.20 -12.09 1.34
N ILE A 162 11.96 -11.31 0.29
CA ILE A 162 12.94 -10.34 -0.24
C ILE A 162 13.28 -9.29 0.84
N GLY A 163 12.30 -8.82 1.59
CA GLY A 163 12.49 -7.83 2.65
C GLY A 163 13.39 -8.32 3.79
N VAL A 164 13.25 -9.59 4.20
CA VAL A 164 14.15 -10.19 5.19
C VAL A 164 15.58 -10.26 4.65
N ILE A 165 15.76 -10.69 3.39
CA ILE A 165 17.08 -10.82 2.77
C ILE A 165 17.78 -9.45 2.65
N VAL A 166 17.05 -8.43 2.18
CA VAL A 166 17.62 -7.08 1.99
C VAL A 166 17.81 -6.39 3.35
N GLY A 167 16.82 -6.47 4.24
CA GLY A 167 16.90 -5.92 5.60
C GLY A 167 18.08 -6.47 6.40
N GLY A 168 18.36 -7.77 6.29
CA GLY A 168 19.52 -8.38 6.95
C GLY A 168 20.87 -7.91 6.43
N ARG A 169 20.92 -7.29 5.23
CA ARG A 169 22.17 -6.79 4.63
C ARG A 169 22.39 -5.30 4.85
N ILE A 170 21.32 -4.50 4.79
CA ILE A 170 21.43 -3.03 4.77
C ILE A 170 20.59 -2.31 5.83
N GLY A 171 19.99 -3.05 6.78
CA GLY A 171 19.26 -2.49 7.92
C GLY A 171 18.13 -1.55 7.48
N ASP A 172 18.09 -0.35 8.08
CA ASP A 172 17.07 0.67 7.84
C ASP A 172 17.01 1.14 6.38
N HIS A 173 18.14 1.11 5.67
CA HIS A 173 18.20 1.48 4.25
C HIS A 173 17.44 0.51 3.34
N ALA A 174 17.02 -0.65 3.84
CA ALA A 174 16.12 -1.55 3.14
C ALA A 174 14.74 -0.93 2.87
N LEU A 175 14.38 0.23 3.43
CA LEU A 175 13.16 0.93 3.03
C LEU A 175 13.30 1.69 1.70
N LEU A 176 14.54 2.01 1.28
CA LEU A 176 14.78 2.80 0.06
C LEU A 176 14.36 2.10 -1.24
N PRO A 177 14.56 0.77 -1.43
CA PRO A 177 14.01 0.07 -2.59
C PRO A 177 12.49 0.18 -2.69
N ALA A 178 11.78 0.09 -1.57
CA ALA A 178 10.32 0.25 -1.56
C ALA A 178 9.92 1.70 -1.93
N ALA A 179 10.63 2.70 -1.39
CA ALA A 179 10.43 4.10 -1.76
C ALA A 179 10.67 4.35 -3.25
N ALA A 180 11.74 3.79 -3.81
CA ALA A 180 12.08 3.92 -5.22
C ALA A 180 10.99 3.34 -6.14
N VAL A 181 10.42 2.18 -5.78
CA VAL A 181 9.30 1.62 -6.55
C VAL A 181 8.04 2.48 -6.43
N CYS A 182 7.74 3.03 -5.25
CA CYS A 182 6.60 3.95 -5.09
C CYS A 182 6.77 5.20 -5.98
N ALA A 183 7.96 5.81 -5.97
CA ALA A 183 8.29 6.95 -6.83
C ALA A 183 8.22 6.61 -8.32
N ALA A 184 8.69 5.42 -8.73
CA ALA A 184 8.62 4.96 -10.11
C ALA A 184 7.17 4.78 -10.59
N ILE A 185 6.32 4.15 -9.76
CA ILE A 185 4.88 3.99 -10.06
C ILE A 185 4.19 5.36 -10.11
N ALA A 186 4.53 6.28 -9.21
CA ALA A 186 4.00 7.64 -9.24
C ALA A 186 4.35 8.36 -10.54
N GLY A 187 5.62 8.28 -10.97
CA GLY A 187 6.09 8.85 -12.24
C GLY A 187 5.36 8.24 -13.44
N ALA A 188 5.18 6.93 -13.46
CA ALA A 188 4.42 6.23 -14.49
C ALA A 188 2.95 6.68 -14.54
N ASN A 189 2.30 6.84 -13.38
CA ASN A 189 0.93 7.33 -13.28
C ASN A 189 0.77 8.77 -13.82
N VAL A 190 1.70 9.67 -13.47
CA VAL A 190 1.69 11.04 -13.98
C VAL A 190 1.93 11.07 -15.49
N LEU A 191 2.86 10.27 -16.00
CA LEU A 191 3.13 10.17 -17.43
C LEU A 191 1.91 9.62 -18.20
N HIS A 192 1.24 8.60 -17.65
CA HIS A 192 0.04 8.02 -18.25
C HIS A 192 -1.10 9.03 -18.30
N ASP A 193 -1.32 9.81 -17.24
CA ASP A 193 -2.35 10.86 -17.20
C ASP A 193 -2.05 11.97 -18.22
N ARG A 194 -0.78 12.43 -18.31
CA ARG A 194 -0.37 13.43 -19.31
C ARG A 194 -0.61 12.94 -20.75
N ARG A 195 -0.26 11.69 -21.05
CA ARG A 195 -0.50 11.08 -22.38
C ARG A 195 -1.99 10.98 -22.69
N ARG A 196 -2.82 10.55 -21.73
CA ARG A 196 -4.27 10.50 -21.92
C ARG A 196 -4.85 11.89 -22.22
N ARG A 197 -4.49 12.90 -21.43
CA ARG A 197 -4.96 14.29 -21.64
C ARG A 197 -4.57 14.82 -23.02
N ALA A 198 -3.32 14.58 -23.46
CA ALA A 198 -2.85 15.00 -24.77
C ALA A 198 -3.64 14.32 -25.92
N LEU A 199 -3.93 13.02 -25.81
CA LEU A 199 -4.73 12.29 -26.80
C LEU A 199 -6.17 12.81 -26.86
N THR A 200 -6.80 13.10 -25.71
CA THR A 200 -8.16 13.65 -25.66
C THR A 200 -8.21 15.06 -26.24
N GLN A 201 -7.22 15.91 -25.94
CA GLN A 201 -7.13 17.26 -26.52
C GLN A 201 -6.90 17.22 -28.03
N GLY A 202 -6.03 16.34 -28.51
CA GLY A 202 -5.81 16.11 -29.95
C GLY A 202 -7.07 15.67 -30.69
N ALA A 203 -7.83 14.74 -30.11
CA ALA A 203 -9.10 14.27 -30.66
C ALA A 203 -10.17 15.38 -30.73
N MET A 204 -10.23 16.27 -29.74
CA MET A 204 -11.17 17.42 -29.78
C MET A 204 -10.74 18.54 -30.73
N SER A 205 -9.45 18.63 -31.07
CA SER A 205 -8.91 19.64 -31.98
C SER A 205 -8.97 19.25 -33.48
N THR A 206 -9.38 18.03 -33.80
CA THR A 206 -9.52 17.58 -35.20
C THR A 206 -10.82 18.17 -35.78
N PRO A 207 -10.77 19.08 -36.79
CA PRO A 207 -11.99 19.66 -37.35
C PRO A 207 -12.83 18.56 -38.00
N ALA A 208 -14.13 18.51 -37.69
CA ALA A 208 -15.05 17.66 -38.42
C ALA A 208 -15.01 18.06 -39.90
N ILE A 209 -14.43 17.20 -40.75
CA ILE A 209 -14.40 17.39 -42.20
C ILE A 209 -15.87 17.42 -42.65
N ARG A 210 -16.40 18.62 -42.86
CA ARG A 210 -17.72 18.86 -43.42
C ARG A 210 -17.71 18.25 -44.82
N ARG A 211 -18.39 17.12 -45.00
CA ARG A 211 -18.56 16.51 -46.34
C ARG A 211 -19.25 17.54 -47.24
N PRO A 212 -18.63 17.99 -48.35
CA PRO A 212 -19.29 18.89 -49.27
C PRO A 212 -20.36 18.13 -50.07
N GLY A 213 -21.58 18.67 -50.11
CA GLY A 213 -22.54 18.46 -51.20
C GLY A 213 -23.23 17.10 -51.27
N ALA A 214 -24.38 16.98 -50.61
CA ALA A 214 -25.47 16.15 -51.10
C ALA A 214 -26.61 17.09 -51.51
N THR A 215 -26.62 17.49 -52.78
CA THR A 215 -27.75 18.07 -53.51
C THR A 215 -27.59 17.68 -54.97
#